data_AF-A0A1G8VES9-F1
#
_entry.id   AF-A0A1G8VES9-F1
#
_cell.length_a   1.000
_cell.length_b   1.000
_cell.length_c   1.000
_cell.angle_alpha   90.00
_cell.angle_beta   90.00
_cell.angle_gamma   90.00
#
_symmetry.space_group_name_H-M   'P 1'
#
loop_
_entity.id
_entity.type
_entity.pdbx_description
1 polymer ?
#
loop_
_entity_poly.entity_id
_entity_poly.type
_entity_poly.pdbx_seq_one_letter_code
_entity_poly.pdbx_strand_id
1 'polypeptide(L)' 'MTEINGPRGDVRWPDPPDATGDPLVDTVAAGLADLPAAPVEEHLSRYTDIHDALLSALDTEEHAGPEES' A
#
# COMPACT_ATOMS: atom_id res chain seq x y z
N MET A 1 -13.46 8.36 -23.42
CA MET A 1 -12.26 8.44 -22.56
C MET A 1 -12.71 9.08 -21.27
N THR A 2 -13.02 8.27 -20.27
CA THR A 2 -13.68 8.70 -19.04
C THR A 2 -12.77 9.61 -18.23
N GLU A 3 -13.26 10.81 -17.91
CA GLU A 3 -12.62 11.77 -17.02
C GLU A 3 -12.49 11.14 -15.62
N ILE A 4 -11.27 10.82 -15.21
CA ILE A 4 -10.96 10.19 -13.90
C ILE A 4 -10.91 11.23 -12.75
N ASN A 5 -11.13 12.52 -13.02
CA ASN A 5 -11.01 13.57 -12.01
C ASN A 5 -12.31 14.37 -11.88
N GLY A 6 -13.17 13.98 -10.94
CA GLY A 6 -14.35 14.75 -10.52
C GLY A 6 -13.97 16.11 -9.90
N PRO A 7 -14.96 16.99 -9.65
CA PRO A 7 -14.71 18.32 -9.10
C PRO A 7 -13.88 18.25 -7.81
N ARG A 8 -12.89 19.14 -7.69
CA ARG A 8 -11.79 19.15 -6.70
C ARG A 8 -12.21 19.34 -5.21
N GLY A 9 -13.47 19.02 -4.86
CA GLY A 9 -14.04 19.19 -3.52
C GLY A 9 -14.50 17.90 -2.84
N ASP A 10 -14.70 16.80 -3.57
CA ASP A 10 -15.23 15.54 -3.04
C ASP A 10 -14.46 14.34 -3.62
N VAL A 11 -13.15 14.26 -3.32
CA VAL A 11 -12.42 13.01 -3.56
C VAL A 11 -12.88 12.02 -2.48
N ARG A 12 -13.79 11.13 -2.86
CA ARG A 12 -14.17 10.00 -2.01
C ARG A 12 -13.02 9.00 -2.00
N TRP A 13 -12.26 9.02 -0.91
CA TRP A 13 -11.23 8.02 -0.68
C TRP A 13 -11.87 6.64 -0.50
N PRO A 14 -11.22 5.57 -1.00
CA PRO A 14 -11.65 4.21 -0.71
C PRO A 14 -11.57 3.93 0.79
N ASP A 15 -12.41 3.02 1.26
CA ASP A 15 -12.29 2.48 2.60
C ASP A 15 -10.94 1.75 2.76
N PRO A 16 -10.36 1.75 3.98
CA PRO A 16 -9.13 1.01 4.24
C PRO A 16 -9.32 -0.49 3.96
N PRO A 17 -8.24 -1.18 3.55
CA PRO A 17 -8.31 -2.61 3.26
C PRO A 17 -8.65 -3.41 4.52
N ASP A 18 -9.40 -4.50 4.33
CA ASP A 18 -9.57 -5.52 5.36
C ASP A 18 -8.22 -6.17 5.70
N ALA A 19 -8.09 -6.66 6.94
CA ALA A 19 -6.91 -7.39 7.37
C ALA A 19 -6.70 -8.66 6.51
N THR A 20 -5.49 -8.82 6.02
CA THR A 20 -5.06 -9.95 5.17
C THR A 20 -4.77 -11.19 6.00
N GLY A 21 -4.48 -11.02 7.28
CA GLY A 21 -4.06 -12.08 8.20
C GLY A 21 -2.55 -12.24 8.30
N ASP A 22 -1.78 -11.55 7.44
CA ASP A 22 -0.35 -11.38 7.61
C ASP A 22 -0.05 -10.04 8.31
N PRO A 23 0.58 -10.06 9.50
CA PRO A 23 0.80 -8.85 10.29
C PRO A 23 1.79 -7.87 9.63
N LEU A 24 2.69 -8.34 8.78
CA LEU A 24 3.64 -7.50 8.07
C LEU A 24 2.92 -6.79 6.93
N VAL A 25 2.17 -7.51 6.11
CA VAL A 25 1.34 -6.94 5.03
C VAL A 25 0.33 -5.94 5.61
N ASP A 26 -0.34 -6.29 6.71
CA ASP A 26 -1.32 -5.42 7.37
C ASP A 26 -0.69 -4.12 7.89
N THR A 27 0.54 -4.21 8.42
CA THR A 27 1.30 -3.03 8.89
C THR A 27 1.70 -2.12 7.73
N VAL A 28 2.17 -2.68 6.63
CA VAL A 28 2.59 -1.91 5.45
C VAL A 28 1.37 -1.28 4.75
N ALA A 29 0.28 -2.03 4.62
CA ALA A 29 -0.96 -1.55 4.01
C ALA A 29 -1.65 -0.44 4.83
N ALA A 30 -1.47 -0.43 6.16
CA ALA A 30 -1.98 0.64 7.01
C ALA A 30 -1.45 2.03 6.62
N GLY A 31 -0.26 2.12 6.02
CA GLY A 31 0.32 3.39 5.52
C GLY A 31 -0.51 4.07 4.42
N LEU A 32 -1.43 3.35 3.77
CA LEU A 32 -2.37 3.93 2.81
C LEU A 32 -3.37 4.89 3.46
N ALA A 33 -3.64 4.74 4.76
CA ALA A 33 -4.57 5.60 5.50
C ALA A 33 -4.08 7.05 5.65
N ASP A 34 -2.76 7.29 5.49
CA ASP A 34 -2.16 8.62 5.58
C ASP A 34 -2.20 9.42 4.26
N LEU A 35 -2.47 8.76 3.13
CA LEU A 35 -2.53 9.40 1.81
C LEU A 35 -3.54 10.55 1.69
N PRO A 36 -4.76 10.49 2.28
CA PRO A 36 -5.70 11.60 2.23
C PRO A 36 -5.19 12.89 2.89
N ALA A 37 -4.34 12.76 3.91
CA ALA A 37 -3.79 13.89 4.65
C ALA A 37 -2.50 14.45 3.99
N ALA A 38 -1.91 13.70 3.07
CA ALA A 38 -0.69 14.05 2.38
C ALA A 38 -0.92 14.96 1.16
N PRO A 39 0.02 15.86 0.83
CA PRO A 39 0.04 16.53 -0.46
C PRO A 39 0.22 15.52 -1.61
N VAL A 40 -0.49 15.75 -2.70
CA VAL A 40 -0.52 14.87 -3.89
C VAL A 40 0.87 14.60 -4.46
N GLU A 41 1.77 15.58 -4.37
CA GLU A 41 3.16 15.46 -4.84
C GLU A 41 3.93 14.35 -4.12
N GLU A 42 3.57 14.03 -2.88
CA GLU A 42 4.18 12.98 -2.09
C GLU A 42 3.47 11.62 -2.24
N HIS A 43 2.30 11.56 -2.88
CA HIS A 43 1.54 10.31 -3.01
C HIS A 43 2.33 9.26 -3.78
N LEU A 44 3.01 9.66 -4.86
CA LEU A 44 3.84 8.75 -5.65
C LEU A 44 4.95 8.13 -4.80
N SER A 45 5.66 8.92 -4.00
CA SER A 45 6.71 8.42 -3.11
C SER A 45 6.14 7.41 -2.12
N ARG A 46 5.05 7.76 -1.43
CA ARG A 46 4.41 6.88 -0.45
C ARG A 46 3.93 5.56 -1.08
N TYR A 47 3.37 5.60 -2.29
CA TYR A 47 2.97 4.38 -3.01
C TYR A 47 4.17 3.51 -3.37
N THR A 48 5.27 4.11 -3.84
CA THR A 48 6.51 3.36 -4.12
C THR A 48 7.06 2.73 -2.85
N ASP A 49 7.13 3.47 -1.74
CA ASP A 49 7.66 2.96 -0.46
C ASP A 49 6.83 1.78 0.06
N ILE A 50 5.50 1.87 -0.04
CA ILE A 50 4.58 0.77 0.33
C ILE A 50 4.81 -0.44 -0.59
N HIS A 51 4.97 -0.22 -1.90
CA HIS A 51 5.20 -1.30 -2.86
C HIS A 51 6.54 -2.01 -2.60
N ASP A 52 7.61 -1.26 -2.40
CA ASP A 52 8.94 -1.78 -2.10
C ASP A 52 8.96 -2.54 -0.78
N ALA A 53 8.25 -2.05 0.25
CA ALA A 53 8.11 -2.75 1.53
C ALA A 53 7.35 -4.07 1.40
N LEU A 54 6.27 -4.11 0.61
CA LEU A 54 5.54 -5.35 0.32
C LEU A 54 6.40 -6.34 -0.48
N LEU A 55 7.17 -5.86 -1.46
CA LEU A 55 8.07 -6.72 -2.25
C LEU A 55 9.18 -7.30 -1.36
N SER A 56 9.78 -6.47 -0.51
CA SER A 56 10.79 -6.91 0.46
C SER A 56 10.24 -7.92 1.46
N ALA A 57 8.95 -7.85 1.80
CA ALA A 57 8.30 -8.85 2.64
C ALA A 57 8.28 -10.23 1.96
N LEU A 58 7.88 -10.27 0.69
CA LEU A 58 7.83 -11.49 -0.11
C LEU A 58 9.22 -12.13 -0.26
N ASP A 59 10.26 -11.33 -0.52
CA ASP A 59 11.65 -11.82 -0.58
C ASP A 59 12.11 -12.43 0.76
N THR A 60 11.62 -11.89 1.88
CA THR A 60 11.96 -12.40 3.22
C THR A 60 11.25 -13.71 3.53
N GLU A 61 10.00 -13.88 3.09
CA GLU A 61 9.25 -15.13 3.23
C GLU A 61 9.83 -16.26 2.36
N GLU A 62 10.31 -15.95 1.15
CA GLU A 62 10.96 -16.92 0.27
C GLU A 62 12.24 -17.50 0.88
N HIS A 63 12.99 -16.73 1.66
CA HIS A 63 14.15 -17.22 2.42
C HIS A 63 13.81 -18.00 3.70
N ALA A 64 12.53 -18.10 4.08
CA ALA A 64 12.07 -18.88 5.22
C ALA A 64 11.44 -20.24 4.82
N GLY A 65 11.50 -20.62 3.54
CA GLY A 65 11.22 -21.98 3.09
C GLY A 65 12.32 -22.95 3.55
N PRO A 66 12.00 -24.18 4.01
CA PRO A 66 13.03 -25.11 4.44
C PRO A 66 13.94 -25.44 3.26
N GLU A 67 15.24 -25.25 3.42
CA GLU A 67 16.23 -25.80 2.51
C GLU A 67 16.02 -27.32 2.46
N GLU A 68 15.48 -27.78 1.32
CA GLU A 68 15.30 -29.19 1.01
C GLU A 68 16.69 -29.84 1.02
N SER A 69 16.98 -30.61 2.08
CA SER A 69 18.23 -31.38 2.26
C SER A 69 18.31 -32.61 1.35
#